data_AF-A0A6N6W2F9-F1
#
_entry.id   AF-A0A6N6W2F9-F1
#
_cell.length_a   1.000
_cell.length_b   1.000
_cell.length_c   1.000
_cell.angle_alpha   90.00
_cell.angle_beta   90.00
_cell.angle_gamma   90.00
#
_symmetry.space_group_name_H-M   'P 1'
#
loop_
_entity.id
_entity.type
_entity.pdbx_description
1 polymer ?
#
loop_
_entity_poly.entity_id
_entity_poly.type
_entity_poly.pdbx_seq_one_letter_code
_entity_poly.pdbx_strand_id
1 'polypeptide(L)'
;MTSSIRTFAVLLTLACAVLSSSAFAECATNARGETACGNGQTAGGYNPNTGNAWKAQKNQNGVTTTQTSKGGEAKTKNGKGVYKSPSGKTCYRSANSQGCN
;
A
#
# COMPACT_ATOMS: atom_id res chain seq x y z
N MET A 1 3.23 -51.08 2.43
CA MET A 1 3.84 -49.86 1.85
C MET A 1 2.84 -48.91 1.17
N THR A 2 1.66 -49.38 0.76
CA THR A 2 0.60 -48.54 0.14
C THR A 2 -0.12 -47.59 1.10
N SER A 3 -0.18 -47.91 2.41
CA SER A 3 -0.83 -47.06 3.42
C SER A 3 -0.03 -45.78 3.72
N SER A 4 1.30 -45.89 3.89
CA SER A 4 2.18 -44.72 4.16
C SER A 4 2.22 -43.70 3.02
N ILE A 5 2.10 -44.14 1.76
CA ILE A 5 2.08 -43.25 0.59
C ILE A 5 0.82 -42.37 0.59
N ARG A 6 -0.33 -42.95 0.97
CA ARG A 6 -1.61 -42.22 1.07
C ARG A 6 -1.57 -41.16 2.16
N THR A 7 -0.99 -41.48 3.32
CA THR A 7 -0.84 -40.53 4.42
C THR A 7 0.11 -39.39 4.08
N PHE A 8 1.21 -39.69 3.37
CA PHE A 8 2.17 -38.66 2.93
C PHE A 8 1.54 -37.71 1.91
N ALA A 9 0.74 -38.24 0.97
CA ALA A 9 0.02 -37.42 0.00
C ALA A 9 -1.00 -36.48 0.67
N VAL A 10 -1.70 -36.96 1.72
CA VAL A 10 -2.66 -36.13 2.50
C VAL A 10 -1.95 -35.04 3.30
N LEU A 11 -0.79 -35.34 3.91
CA LEU A 11 -0.02 -34.34 4.63
C LEU A 11 0.58 -33.27 3.69
N LEU A 12 1.01 -33.67 2.50
CA LEU A 12 1.53 -32.75 1.49
C LEU A 12 0.44 -31.82 0.93
N THR A 13 -0.76 -32.34 0.66
CA THR A 13 -1.89 -31.50 0.21
C THR A 13 -2.35 -30.53 1.29
N LEU A 14 -2.36 -30.96 2.56
CA LEU A 14 -2.72 -30.08 3.67
C LEU A 14 -1.68 -28.97 3.88
N ALA A 15 -0.38 -29.28 3.77
CA ALA A 15 0.67 -28.27 3.83
C ALA A 15 0.55 -27.24 2.69
N CYS A 16 0.32 -27.70 1.45
CA CYS A 16 0.08 -26.81 0.31
C CYS A 16 -1.13 -25.88 0.48
N ALA A 17 -2.21 -26.38 1.10
CA ALA A 17 -3.41 -25.58 1.37
C ALA A 17 -3.16 -24.47 2.43
N VAL A 18 -2.35 -24.74 3.45
CA VAL A 18 -1.98 -23.74 4.47
C VAL A 18 -1.01 -22.70 3.90
N LEU A 19 -0.05 -23.12 3.05
CA LEU A 19 0.92 -22.22 2.41
C LEU A 19 0.28 -21.27 1.37
N SER A 20 -0.82 -21.67 0.74
CA SER A 20 -1.55 -20.84 -0.24
C SER A 20 -2.47 -19.80 0.42
N SER A 21 -2.65 -19.85 1.75
CA SER A 21 -3.51 -18.92 2.48
C SER A 21 -2.88 -17.54 2.74
N SER A 22 -1.57 -17.38 2.52
CA SER A 22 -0.82 -16.17 2.93
C SER A 22 -0.57 -15.14 1.82
N ALA A 23 -1.23 -15.24 0.67
CA ALA A 23 -1.02 -14.31 -0.46
C ALA A 23 -2.12 -13.26 -0.64
N PHE A 24 -3.05 -13.14 0.32
CA PHE A 24 -4.05 -12.07 0.29
C PHE A 24 -3.44 -10.81 0.90
N ALA A 25 -2.77 -10.00 0.07
CA ALA A 25 -2.97 -8.57 0.24
C ALA A 25 -4.47 -8.35 0.01
N GLU A 26 -5.25 -8.15 1.07
CA GLU A 26 -6.66 -7.80 0.97
C GLU A 26 -6.74 -6.48 0.20
N CYS A 27 -6.94 -6.61 -1.11
CA CYS A 27 -7.05 -5.53 -2.06
C CYS A 27 -8.54 -5.32 -2.33
N ALA A 28 -9.12 -4.28 -1.75
CA ALA A 28 -10.51 -3.91 -2.01
C ALA A 28 -10.56 -2.70 -2.95
N THR A 29 -11.30 -2.81 -4.04
CA THR A 29 -11.60 -1.69 -4.93
C THR A 29 -12.96 -1.11 -4.57
N ASN A 30 -13.03 0.19 -4.30
CA ASN A 30 -14.30 0.87 -4.00
C ASN A 30 -15.02 1.35 -5.28
N ALA A 31 -16.24 1.84 -5.13
CA ALA A 31 -17.05 2.36 -6.25
C ALA A 31 -16.43 3.57 -6.98
N ARG A 32 -15.38 4.18 -6.43
CA ARG A 32 -14.62 5.29 -7.04
C ARG A 32 -13.41 4.80 -7.85
N GLY A 33 -13.20 3.48 -7.94
CA GLY A 33 -12.05 2.87 -8.62
C GLY A 33 -10.75 2.96 -7.82
N GLU A 34 -10.83 3.20 -6.52
CA GLU A 34 -9.67 3.21 -5.62
C GLU A 34 -9.46 1.80 -5.07
N THR A 35 -8.32 1.20 -5.38
CA THR A 35 -7.88 -0.10 -4.87
C THR A 35 -6.99 0.12 -3.65
N ALA A 36 -7.39 -0.36 -2.48
CA ALA A 36 -6.59 -0.35 -1.25
C ALA A 36 -6.12 -1.77 -0.94
N CYS A 37 -4.80 -1.99 -0.89
CA CYS A 37 -4.14 -3.28 -0.69
C CYS A 37 -3.34 -3.32 0.63
N GLY A 38 -3.57 -4.37 1.42
CA GLY A 38 -2.83 -4.69 2.64
C GLY A 38 -3.06 -3.67 3.75
N ASN A 39 -3.95 -3.94 4.70
CA ASN A 39 -4.30 -3.10 5.87
C ASN A 39 -4.24 -1.56 5.66
N GLY A 40 -4.60 -1.05 4.48
CA GLY A 40 -4.51 0.40 4.15
C GLY A 40 -3.08 0.97 4.00
N GLN A 41 -2.08 0.11 3.74
CA GLN A 41 -0.68 0.48 3.54
C GLN A 41 -0.38 0.86 2.09
N THR A 42 -1.04 0.22 1.13
CA THR A 42 -0.96 0.60 -0.28
C THR A 42 -2.36 0.96 -0.78
N ALA A 43 -2.47 2.03 -1.55
CA ALA A 43 -3.68 2.36 -2.29
C ALA A 43 -3.32 2.84 -3.69
N GLY A 44 -4.26 2.82 -4.62
CA GLY A 44 -4.06 3.35 -5.95
C GLY A 44 -5.37 3.48 -6.69
N GLY A 45 -5.34 4.17 -7.81
CA GLY A 45 -6.52 4.36 -8.62
C GLY A 45 -6.19 4.95 -9.97
N TYR A 46 -7.18 4.93 -10.84
CA TYR A 46 -7.11 5.51 -12.17
C TYR A 46 -8.31 6.41 -12.40
N ASN A 47 -8.06 7.66 -12.81
CA ASN A 47 -9.11 8.57 -13.20
C ASN A 47 -9.28 8.55 -14.73
N PRO A 48 -10.32 7.87 -15.26
CA PRO A 48 -10.52 7.72 -16.70
C PRO A 48 -10.79 9.05 -17.42
N ASN A 49 -11.39 10.03 -16.73
CA ASN A 49 -11.67 11.34 -17.32
C ASN A 49 -10.40 12.15 -17.60
N THR A 50 -9.32 11.91 -16.87
CA THR A 50 -8.07 12.69 -16.96
C THR A 50 -6.88 11.87 -17.47
N GLY A 51 -7.07 10.56 -17.66
CA GLY A 51 -6.01 9.60 -17.99
C GLY A 51 -4.92 9.50 -16.91
N ASN A 52 -5.23 9.87 -15.66
CA ASN A 52 -4.23 9.96 -14.59
C ASN A 52 -4.34 8.77 -13.65
N ALA A 53 -3.25 8.01 -13.51
CA ALA A 53 -3.12 6.98 -12.50
C ALA A 53 -2.42 7.56 -11.27
N TRP A 54 -2.73 7.01 -10.10
CA TRP A 54 -2.00 7.33 -8.88
C TRP A 54 -1.82 6.10 -8.02
N LYS A 55 -0.75 6.12 -7.21
CA LYS A 55 -0.45 5.12 -6.19
C LYS A 55 -0.05 5.83 -4.91
N ALA A 56 -0.50 5.32 -3.78
CA ALA A 56 -0.14 5.79 -2.45
C ALA A 56 0.47 4.63 -1.66
N GLN A 57 1.58 4.89 -0.98
CA GLN A 57 2.26 3.91 -0.14
C GLN A 57 2.59 4.54 1.21
N LYS A 58 2.18 3.88 2.30
CA LYS A 58 2.48 4.28 3.67
C LYS A 58 3.68 3.50 4.17
N ASN A 59 4.70 4.23 4.65
CA ASN A 59 5.87 3.62 5.28
C ASN A 59 5.64 3.33 6.77
N GLN A 60 6.60 2.64 7.40
CA GLN A 60 6.57 2.30 8.82
C GLN A 60 6.49 3.54 9.75
N ASN A 61 7.00 4.69 9.30
CA ASN A 61 6.92 5.96 10.03
C ASN A 61 5.57 6.70 9.85
N GLY A 62 4.59 6.08 9.18
CA GLY A 62 3.27 6.63 8.91
C GLY A 62 3.21 7.69 7.82
N VAL A 63 4.30 7.91 7.08
CA VAL A 63 4.32 8.83 5.92
C VAL A 63 3.72 8.12 4.73
N THR A 64 2.68 8.73 4.16
CA THR A 64 2.03 8.28 2.93
C THR A 64 2.59 9.07 1.75
N THR A 65 3.28 8.37 0.84
CA THR A 65 3.78 8.93 -0.42
C THR A 65 2.79 8.61 -1.51
N THR A 66 2.21 9.63 -2.14
CA THR A 66 1.36 9.51 -3.31
C THR A 66 2.14 9.91 -4.55
N GLN A 67 2.12 9.09 -5.59
CA GLN A 67 2.76 9.32 -6.87
C GLN A 67 1.72 9.20 -7.98
N THR A 68 1.78 10.07 -8.97
CA THR A 68 0.87 10.10 -10.12
C THR A 68 1.61 9.76 -11.41
N SER A 69 0.91 9.23 -12.42
CA SER A 69 1.51 8.91 -13.72
C SER A 69 2.01 10.15 -14.49
N LYS A 70 1.51 11.34 -14.12
CA LYS A 70 1.98 12.63 -14.65
C LYS A 70 3.22 13.19 -13.93
N GLY A 71 3.83 12.42 -13.03
CA GLY A 71 5.09 12.77 -12.35
C GLY A 71 4.93 13.55 -11.04
N GLY A 72 3.70 13.83 -10.59
CA GLY A 72 3.47 14.46 -9.29
C GLY A 72 3.72 13.50 -8.14
N GLU A 73 4.51 13.92 -7.15
CA GLU A 73 4.72 13.22 -5.87
C GLU A 73 4.29 14.12 -4.70
N ALA A 74 3.54 13.56 -3.76
CA ALA A 74 3.15 14.23 -2.53
C ALA A 74 3.36 13.29 -1.33
N LYS A 75 4.13 13.74 -0.34
CA LYS A 75 4.28 13.02 0.93
C LYS A 75 3.39 13.66 1.98
N THR A 76 2.64 12.85 2.71
CA THR A 76 1.74 13.31 3.76
C THR A 76 1.92 12.50 5.04
N LYS A 77 1.75 13.13 6.20
CA LYS A 77 1.71 12.47 7.51
C LYS A 77 0.67 13.16 8.37
N ASN A 78 -0.25 12.40 8.97
CA ASN A 78 -1.31 12.91 9.83
C ASN A 78 -2.13 14.05 9.19
N GLY A 79 -2.47 13.93 7.90
CA GLY A 79 -3.23 14.95 7.16
C GLY A 79 -2.43 16.21 6.77
N LYS A 80 -1.11 16.25 7.01
CA LYS A 80 -0.23 17.35 6.62
C LYS A 80 0.70 16.92 5.50
N GLY A 81 0.93 17.77 4.51
CA GLY A 81 2.02 17.57 3.55
C GLY A 81 3.35 17.66 4.29
N VAL A 82 4.29 16.75 4.01
CA VAL A 82 5.62 16.71 4.63
C VAL A 82 6.69 16.66 3.56
N TYR A 83 7.80 17.36 3.78
CA TYR A 83 8.95 17.33 2.87
C TYR A 83 10.24 17.57 3.64
N LYS A 84 11.37 17.18 3.04
CA LYS A 84 12.69 17.51 3.57
C LYS A 84 13.19 18.79 2.93
N SER A 85 13.58 19.77 3.75
CA SER A 85 14.22 21.00 3.26
C SER A 85 15.64 20.70 2.77
N PRO A 86 16.25 21.60 1.97
CA PRO A 86 17.67 21.50 1.61
C PRO A 86 18.59 21.46 2.83
N SER A 87 18.17 22.05 3.96
CA SER A 87 18.87 22.01 5.23
C SER A 87 18.66 20.73 6.05
N GLY A 88 17.96 19.72 5.51
CA GLY A 88 17.73 18.42 6.14
C GLY A 88 16.58 18.37 7.15
N LYS A 89 15.94 19.51 7.45
CA LYS A 89 14.81 19.61 8.39
C LYS A 89 13.55 18.98 7.79
N THR A 90 12.70 18.43 8.64
CA THR A 90 11.39 17.94 8.22
C THR A 90 10.39 19.09 8.30
N CYS A 91 9.97 19.58 7.15
CA CYS A 91 8.96 20.60 7.05
C CYS A 91 7.58 19.97 6.83
N TYR A 92 6.55 20.65 7.34
CA TYR A 92 5.17 20.31 7.10
C TYR A 92 4.40 21.52 6.58
N ARG A 93 3.37 21.25 5.77
CA ARG A 93 2.41 22.24 5.28
C ARG A 93 1.00 21.66 5.37
N SER A 94 0.10 22.42 5.97
CA SER A 94 -1.34 22.19 5.97
C SER A 94 -2.06 23.41 5.40
N ALA A 95 -3.40 23.35 5.34
CA ALA A 95 -4.21 24.49 4.87
C ALA A 95 -4.01 25.77 5.71
N ASN A 96 -3.81 25.61 7.03
CA ASN A 96 -3.80 26.72 7.98
C ASN A 96 -2.44 26.96 8.63
N SER A 97 -1.41 26.13 8.35
CA SER A 97 -0.13 26.23 9.04
C SER A 97 1.01 25.63 8.22
N GLN A 98 2.21 26.16 8.43
CA GLN A 98 3.46 25.60 7.94
C GLN A 98 4.54 25.68 9.02
N GLY A 99 5.52 24.78 8.98
CA GLY A 99 6.64 24.82 9.91
C GLY A 99 7.66 23.74 9.62
N CYS A 100 8.85 23.87 10.20
CA CYS A 100 9.93 22.90 10.07
C CYS A 100 10.48 22.52 11.44
N ASN A 101 10.72 21.22 11.63
CA ASN A 101 11.43 20.66 12.78
C ASN A 101 12.79 20.15 12.28
#